data_AF-A0A8T7LWD1-F1
#
_entry.id   AF-A0A8T7LWD1-F1
#
_cell.length_a   1.000
_cell.length_b   1.000
_cell.length_c   1.000
_cell.angle_alpha   90.00
_cell.angle_beta   90.00
_cell.angle_gamma   90.00
#
_symmetry.space_group_name_H-M   'P 1'
#
loop_
_entity.id
_entity.type
_entity.pdbx_description
1 polymer ?
#
loop_
_entity_poly.entity_id
_entity_poly.type
_entity_poly.pdbx_seq_one_letter_code
_entity_poly.pdbx_strand_id
1 'polypeptide(L)'
;MIIVHPDLPPLPIRERAWEWLQYYGVHIVVKNPHSTHGGGGWYPDSKLVELQTAQEEAAIHELAHAWWHELRKDPEVRKTFSAMVRRLSEETDPHYRRAQELARVYENGDALTGFRGMFEADGTVIDWEQYAGLASGVMGKTELLPDYIRGFYAELFD
;
A
#
# COMPACT_ATOMS: atom_id res chain seq x y z
N MET A 1 8.80 -3.14 -14.41
CA MET A 1 9.35 -3.94 -13.28
C MET A 1 10.80 -3.54 -13.01
N ILE A 2 11.17 -3.29 -11.75
CA ILE A 2 12.47 -2.75 -11.31
C ILE A 2 13.01 -3.55 -10.12
N ILE A 3 14.34 -3.75 -10.06
CA ILE A 3 15.02 -4.33 -8.90
C ILE A 3 15.38 -3.20 -7.93
N VAL A 4 14.74 -3.19 -6.76
CA VAL A 4 14.93 -2.14 -5.73
C VAL A 4 15.94 -2.55 -4.65
N HIS A 5 16.18 -3.85 -4.49
CA HIS A 5 17.14 -4.44 -3.55
C HIS A 5 17.65 -5.77 -4.12
N PRO A 6 18.93 -6.15 -3.95
CA PRO A 6 19.50 -7.38 -4.50
C PRO A 6 18.80 -8.66 -4.00
N ASP A 7 18.25 -8.64 -2.79
CA ASP A 7 17.55 -9.79 -2.21
C ASP A 7 16.07 -9.88 -2.61
N LEU A 8 15.51 -8.86 -3.29
CA LEU A 8 14.11 -8.83 -3.70
C LEU A 8 13.95 -9.23 -5.17
N PRO A 9 12.82 -9.87 -5.54
CA PRO A 9 12.45 -9.99 -6.94
C PRO A 9 12.20 -8.61 -7.57
N PRO A 10 12.22 -8.50 -8.91
CA PRO A 10 11.76 -7.30 -9.59
C PRO A 10 10.32 -6.95 -9.18
N LEU A 11 10.08 -5.71 -8.78
CA LEU A 11 8.76 -5.22 -8.35
C LEU A 11 8.06 -4.45 -9.47
N PRO A 12 6.72 -4.38 -9.51
CA PRO A 12 5.96 -3.65 -10.53
C PRO A 12 5.96 -2.11 -10.30
N ILE A 13 7.08 -1.56 -9.83
CA ILE A 13 7.25 -0.13 -9.57
C ILE A 13 7.75 0.56 -10.84
N ARG A 14 7.21 1.74 -11.15
CA ARG A 14 7.69 2.57 -12.26
C ARG A 14 9.11 3.01 -12.02
N GLU A 15 9.92 3.06 -13.08
CA GLU A 15 11.30 3.55 -13.00
C GLU A 15 11.37 4.96 -12.39
N ARG A 16 10.52 5.88 -12.86
CA ARG A 16 10.44 7.25 -12.31
C ARG A 16 10.03 7.31 -10.84
N ALA A 17 9.15 6.41 -10.41
CA ALA A 17 8.75 6.34 -9.00
C ALA A 17 9.93 5.88 -8.13
N TRP A 18 10.68 4.89 -8.62
CA TRP A 18 11.87 4.42 -7.95
C TRP A 18 12.96 5.50 -7.88
N GLU A 19 13.24 6.19 -8.99
CA GLU A 19 14.16 7.33 -9.03
C GLU A 19 13.74 8.42 -8.03
N TRP A 20 12.45 8.72 -7.93
CA TRP A 20 11.93 9.68 -6.96
C TRP A 20 12.11 9.20 -5.51
N LEU A 21 11.83 7.93 -5.20
CA LEU A 21 12.03 7.36 -3.87
C LEU A 21 13.51 7.42 -3.47
N GLN A 22 14.42 7.13 -4.40
CA GLN A 22 15.87 7.26 -4.18
C GLN A 22 16.27 8.72 -3.95
N TYR A 23 15.77 9.66 -4.76
CA TYR A 23 16.00 11.10 -4.59
C TYR A 23 15.47 11.61 -3.24
N TYR A 24 14.31 11.12 -2.81
CA TYR A 24 13.71 11.42 -1.51
C TYR A 24 14.49 10.81 -0.34
N GLY A 25 15.46 9.93 -0.62
CA GLY A 25 16.37 9.35 0.37
C GLY A 25 15.92 8.00 0.94
N VAL A 26 14.92 7.36 0.33
CA VAL A 26 14.45 6.04 0.76
C VAL A 26 15.55 5.01 0.54
N HIS A 27 15.81 4.22 1.58
CA HIS A 27 16.65 3.05 1.50
C HIS A 27 15.95 1.84 2.11
N ILE A 28 16.34 0.65 1.64
CA ILE A 28 15.69 -0.61 1.97
C ILE A 28 16.67 -1.49 2.73
N VAL A 29 16.20 -2.13 3.80
CA VAL A 29 16.94 -3.18 4.52
C VAL A 29 16.09 -4.43 4.57
N VAL A 30 16.64 -5.55 4.13
CA VAL A 30 16.05 -6.88 4.30
C VAL A 30 16.79 -7.60 5.43
N LYS A 31 16.09 -7.91 6.53
CA LYS A 31 16.69 -8.52 7.73
C LYS A 31 17.16 -9.95 7.50
N ASN A 32 16.28 -10.79 6.98
CA ASN A 32 16.60 -12.19 6.65
C ASN A 32 15.85 -12.61 5.38
N PRO A 33 16.51 -12.57 4.21
CA PRO A 33 15.91 -12.94 2.92
C PRO A 33 15.28 -14.33 2.89
N HIS A 34 15.73 -15.25 3.76
CA HIS A 34 15.28 -16.64 3.78
C HIS A 34 14.28 -16.96 4.90
N SER A 35 13.85 -15.98 5.68
CA SER A 35 12.83 -16.20 6.71
C SER A 35 11.46 -16.48 6.06
N THR A 36 10.60 -17.20 6.78
CA THR A 36 9.20 -17.44 6.40
C THR A 36 8.23 -16.42 7.02
N HIS A 37 8.74 -15.50 7.84
CA HIS A 37 7.95 -14.46 8.50
C HIS A 37 7.94 -13.19 7.65
N GLY A 38 6.79 -12.91 7.03
CA GLY A 38 6.56 -11.73 6.22
C GLY A 38 6.52 -10.40 6.99
N GLY A 39 6.22 -9.34 6.25
CA GLY A 39 5.98 -7.99 6.78
C GLY A 39 7.23 -7.11 6.85
N GLY A 40 7.02 -5.89 7.35
CA GLY A 40 8.03 -4.85 7.38
C GLY A 40 7.57 -3.63 8.16
N GLY A 41 8.25 -2.51 7.92
CA GLY A 41 7.85 -1.21 8.42
C GLY A 41 8.50 -0.07 7.65
N TRP A 42 7.75 1.01 7.50
CA TRP A 42 8.23 2.31 7.04
C TRP A 42 8.56 3.24 8.22
N TYR A 43 9.82 3.71 8.27
CA TYR A 43 10.32 4.64 9.29
C TYR A 43 10.63 6.00 8.66
N PRO A 44 9.70 6.97 8.73
CA PRO A 44 9.79 8.21 7.95
C PRO A 44 10.92 9.13 8.38
N ASP A 45 11.32 9.11 9.65
CA ASP A 45 12.38 9.96 10.20
C ASP A 45 13.75 9.56 9.65
N SER A 46 13.98 8.26 9.47
CA SER A 46 15.22 7.72 8.90
C SER A 46 15.13 7.41 7.41
N LYS A 47 13.97 7.59 6.77
CA LYS A 47 13.70 7.18 5.38
C LYS A 47 14.01 5.70 5.10
N LEU A 48 13.67 4.85 6.06
CA LEU A 48 13.98 3.42 6.00
C LEU A 48 12.72 2.60 5.73
N VAL A 49 12.75 1.80 4.67
CA VAL A 49 11.89 0.62 4.50
C VAL A 49 12.61 -0.59 5.06
N GLU A 50 12.11 -1.15 6.15
CA GLU A 50 12.62 -2.37 6.73
C GLU A 50 11.71 -3.54 6.35
N LEU A 51 12.29 -4.64 5.89
CA LEU A 51 11.57 -5.86 5.56
C LEU A 51 12.10 -7.02 6.39
N GLN A 52 11.20 -7.85 6.92
CA GLN A 52 11.60 -9.06 7.65
C GLN A 52 12.21 -10.10 6.69
N THR A 53 11.74 -10.14 5.45
CA THR A 53 12.08 -11.12 4.41
C THR A 53 12.09 -10.51 3.01
N ALA A 54 12.46 -11.31 2.01
CA ALA A 54 12.33 -10.97 0.60
C ALA A 54 10.89 -11.13 0.04
N GLN A 55 9.86 -11.07 0.89
CA GLN A 55 8.47 -11.21 0.45
C GLN A 55 8.04 -10.01 -0.41
N GLU A 56 7.64 -10.30 -1.64
CA GLU A 56 7.20 -9.30 -2.62
C GLU A 56 6.04 -8.43 -2.11
N GLU A 57 5.02 -9.05 -1.52
CA GLU A 57 3.84 -8.34 -1.00
C GLU A 57 4.22 -7.31 0.08
N ALA A 58 5.12 -7.68 1.00
CA ALA A 58 5.62 -6.78 2.04
C ALA A 58 6.45 -5.65 1.44
N ALA A 59 7.31 -5.94 0.47
CA ALA A 59 8.09 -4.90 -0.21
C ALA A 59 7.19 -3.87 -0.91
N ILE A 60 6.15 -4.32 -1.62
CA ILE A 60 5.16 -3.44 -2.25
C ILE A 60 4.42 -2.61 -1.18
N HIS A 61 4.03 -3.23 -0.07
CA HIS A 61 3.33 -2.57 1.03
C HIS A 61 4.17 -1.42 1.62
N GLU A 62 5.40 -1.71 2.03
CA GLU A 62 6.24 -0.71 2.71
C GLU A 62 6.72 0.39 1.76
N LEU A 63 6.99 0.07 0.49
CA LEU A 63 7.32 1.10 -0.51
C LEU A 63 6.10 1.98 -0.83
N ALA A 64 4.89 1.43 -0.78
CA ALA A 64 3.67 2.22 -0.90
C ALA A 64 3.49 3.17 0.28
N HIS A 65 3.86 2.78 1.51
CA HIS A 65 3.92 3.74 2.63
C HIS A 65 4.91 4.87 2.37
N ALA A 66 6.13 4.55 1.92
CA ALA A 66 7.15 5.55 1.64
C ALA A 66 6.70 6.54 0.55
N TRP A 67 6.08 6.05 -0.51
CA TRP A 67 5.50 6.88 -1.57
C TRP A 67 4.36 7.76 -1.08
N TRP A 68 3.42 7.18 -0.34
CA TRP A 68 2.23 7.87 0.14
C TRP A 68 2.53 8.93 1.19
N HIS A 69 3.66 8.80 1.90
CA HIS A 69 3.98 9.57 3.10
C HIS A 69 3.90 11.09 2.95
N GLU A 70 4.33 11.66 1.82
CA GLU A 70 4.24 13.11 1.59
C GLU A 70 2.84 13.54 1.13
N LEU A 71 2.22 12.78 0.23
CA LEU A 71 0.89 13.08 -0.32
C LEU A 71 -0.18 13.14 0.78
N ARG A 72 -0.13 12.20 1.73
CA ARG A 72 -1.11 12.08 2.81
C ARG A 72 -1.07 13.20 3.86
N LYS A 73 -0.01 14.03 3.87
CA LYS A 73 0.09 15.16 4.79
C LYS A 73 -0.96 16.22 4.49
N ASP A 74 -1.45 16.28 3.25
CA ASP A 74 -2.60 17.07 2.89
C ASP A 74 -3.90 16.39 3.39
N PRO A 75 -4.67 17.05 4.29
CA PRO A 75 -5.90 16.49 4.82
C PRO A 75 -6.98 16.18 3.78
N GLU A 76 -7.06 16.96 2.70
CA GLU A 76 -8.06 16.76 1.66
C GLU A 76 -7.69 15.57 0.77
N VAL A 77 -6.40 15.35 0.54
CA VAL A 77 -5.88 14.18 -0.19
C VAL A 77 -6.24 12.88 0.54
N ARG A 78 -5.95 12.78 1.84
CA ARG A 78 -6.29 11.59 2.64
C ARG A 78 -7.79 11.36 2.77
N LYS A 79 -8.58 12.43 2.93
CA LYS A 79 -10.05 12.35 3.03
C LYS A 79 -10.66 11.87 1.71
N THR A 80 -10.18 12.41 0.59
CA THR A 80 -10.60 12.01 -0.75
C THR A 80 -10.29 10.54 -0.99
N PHE A 81 -9.05 10.12 -0.69
CA PHE A 81 -8.63 8.73 -0.83
C PHE A 81 -9.50 7.79 0.01
N SER A 82 -9.68 8.10 1.30
CA SER A 82 -10.49 7.27 2.21
C SER A 82 -11.95 7.15 1.77
N ALA A 83 -12.54 8.23 1.23
CA ALA A 83 -13.89 8.18 0.67
C ALA A 83 -13.98 7.27 -0.56
N MET A 84 -12.93 7.22 -1.39
CA MET A 84 -12.85 6.29 -2.52
C MET A 84 -12.68 4.84 -2.05
N VAL A 85 -11.93 4.60 -0.97
CA VAL A 85 -11.83 3.26 -0.34
C VAL A 85 -13.19 2.81 0.18
N ARG A 86 -13.94 3.69 0.85
CA ARG A 86 -15.31 3.40 1.28
C ARG A 86 -16.21 3.05 0.10
N ARG A 87 -16.17 3.83 -0.98
CA ARG A 87 -16.88 3.51 -2.24
C ARG A 87 -16.46 2.15 -2.81
N LEU A 88 -15.17 1.83 -2.80
CA LEU A 88 -14.63 0.55 -3.27
C LEU A 88 -15.18 -0.64 -2.46
N SER A 89 -15.48 -0.46 -1.18
CA SER A 89 -16.10 -1.52 -0.36
C SER A 89 -17.49 -1.94 -0.85
N GLU A 90 -18.18 -1.04 -1.56
CA GLU A 90 -19.51 -1.24 -2.14
C GLU A 90 -19.45 -1.64 -3.63
N GLU A 91 -18.24 -1.76 -4.20
CA GLU A 91 -18.07 -2.15 -5.61
C GLU A 91 -18.72 -3.51 -5.90
N THR A 92 -19.27 -3.65 -7.10
CA THR A 92 -20.02 -4.85 -7.53
C THR A 92 -19.44 -5.50 -8.76
N ASP A 93 -18.58 -4.81 -9.52
CA ASP A 93 -17.90 -5.40 -10.66
C ASP A 93 -16.97 -6.54 -10.18
N PRO A 94 -17.17 -7.79 -10.65
CA PRO A 94 -16.37 -8.93 -10.24
C PRO A 94 -14.89 -8.80 -10.62
N HIS A 95 -14.53 -7.97 -11.60
CA HIS A 95 -13.14 -7.68 -11.97
C HIS A 95 -12.36 -7.05 -10.82
N TYR A 96 -13.03 -6.26 -9.97
CA TYR A 96 -12.42 -5.57 -8.83
C TYR A 96 -12.59 -6.30 -7.50
N ARG A 97 -13.06 -7.56 -7.51
CA ARG A 97 -13.43 -8.32 -6.31
C ARG A 97 -12.36 -8.33 -5.23
N ARG A 98 -11.08 -8.54 -5.59
CA ARG A 98 -9.99 -8.59 -4.62
C ARG A 98 -9.83 -7.26 -3.87
N ALA A 99 -9.83 -6.15 -4.60
CA ALA A 99 -9.69 -4.81 -4.01
C ALA A 99 -10.92 -4.42 -3.19
N GLN A 100 -12.10 -4.81 -3.66
CA GLN A 100 -13.39 -4.64 -3.01
C GLN A 100 -13.47 -5.40 -1.67
N GLU A 101 -13.02 -6.65 -1.63
CA GLU A 101 -12.98 -7.48 -0.41
C GLU A 101 -12.06 -6.84 0.65
N LEU A 102 -10.88 -6.36 0.25
CA LEU A 102 -9.97 -5.64 1.15
C LEU A 102 -10.61 -4.36 1.69
N ALA A 103 -11.19 -3.55 0.80
CA ALA A 103 -11.89 -2.33 1.20
C ALA A 103 -13.05 -2.61 2.16
N ARG A 104 -13.78 -3.73 2.00
CA ARG A 104 -14.81 -4.15 2.98
C ARG A 104 -14.25 -4.47 4.35
N VAL A 105 -13.11 -5.16 4.42
CA VAL A 105 -12.43 -5.43 5.68
C VAL A 105 -11.94 -4.14 6.32
N TYR A 106 -11.47 -3.18 5.53
CA TYR A 106 -11.09 -1.86 6.04
C TYR A 106 -12.30 -1.07 6.56
N GLU A 107 -13.43 -1.08 5.85
CA GLU A 107 -14.65 -0.37 6.29
C GLU A 107 -15.29 -1.00 7.53
N ASN A 108 -15.45 -2.32 7.54
CA ASN A 108 -16.30 -3.03 8.52
C ASN A 108 -15.51 -3.80 9.58
N GLY A 109 -14.19 -3.93 9.41
CA GLY A 109 -13.39 -4.88 10.17
C GLY A 109 -13.60 -6.32 9.73
N ASP A 110 -13.00 -7.22 10.50
CA ASP A 110 -13.16 -8.66 10.36
C ASP A 110 -13.29 -9.30 11.75
N ALA A 111 -14.48 -9.85 12.02
CA ALA A 111 -14.81 -10.46 13.30
C ALA A 111 -14.01 -11.74 13.58
N LEU A 112 -13.50 -12.43 12.55
CA LEU A 112 -12.71 -13.65 12.73
C LEU A 112 -11.31 -13.36 13.29
N THR A 113 -10.72 -12.24 12.87
CA THR A 113 -9.40 -11.80 13.32
C THR A 113 -9.46 -10.80 14.47
N GLY A 114 -10.65 -10.26 14.77
CA GLY A 114 -10.84 -9.18 15.75
C GLY A 114 -10.41 -7.82 15.23
N PHE A 115 -10.12 -7.71 13.93
CA PHE A 115 -9.78 -6.43 13.30
C PHE A 115 -11.01 -5.52 13.28
N ARG A 116 -10.89 -4.31 13.83
CA ARG A 116 -12.03 -3.39 13.98
C ARG A 116 -12.35 -2.58 12.73
N GLY A 117 -11.51 -2.68 11.69
CA GLY A 117 -11.55 -1.79 10.54
C GLY A 117 -10.63 -0.58 10.73
N MET A 118 -10.60 0.27 9.70
CA MET A 118 -9.77 1.45 9.56
C MET A 118 -10.58 2.75 9.57
N PHE A 119 -11.90 2.65 9.79
CA PHE A 119 -12.79 3.79 10.00
C PHE A 119 -13.35 3.70 11.41
N GLU A 120 -12.72 4.41 12.34
CA GLU A 120 -13.10 4.34 13.75
C GLU A 120 -14.35 5.19 14.04
N ALA A 121 -15.06 4.84 15.12
CA ALA A 121 -16.34 5.46 15.49
C ALA A 121 -16.23 6.96 15.85
N ASP A 122 -15.05 7.44 16.22
CA ASP A 122 -14.76 8.84 16.50
C ASP A 122 -14.43 9.67 15.24
N GLY A 123 -14.45 9.02 14.06
CA GLY A 123 -14.11 9.62 12.78
C GLY A 123 -12.63 9.52 12.39
N THR A 124 -11.78 8.87 13.21
CA THR A 124 -10.38 8.59 12.88
C THR A 124 -10.31 7.61 11.71
N VAL A 125 -9.40 7.87 10.75
CA VAL A 125 -9.21 7.02 9.58
C VAL A 125 -7.74 6.60 9.45
N ILE A 126 -7.49 5.29 9.37
CA ILE A 126 -6.17 4.69 9.20
C ILE A 126 -5.83 4.58 7.69
N ASP A 127 -5.92 5.73 7.02
CA ASP A 127 -5.65 5.94 5.59
C ASP A 127 -4.26 5.46 5.10
N TRP A 128 -3.24 5.36 5.97
CA TRP A 128 -1.89 4.96 5.56
C TRP A 128 -1.83 3.46 5.29
N GLU A 129 -2.49 2.66 6.13
CA GLU A 129 -2.69 1.23 5.92
C GLU A 129 -3.65 0.95 4.78
N GLN A 130 -4.69 1.79 4.60
CA GLN A 130 -5.60 1.63 3.46
C GLN A 130 -4.84 1.73 2.12
N TYR A 131 -3.96 2.72 1.99
CA TYR A 131 -3.20 2.93 0.75
C TYR A 131 -2.25 1.77 0.47
N ALA A 132 -1.40 1.42 1.44
CA ALA A 132 -0.40 0.39 1.31
C ALA A 132 -1.02 -1.02 1.21
N GLY A 133 -2.08 -1.27 1.97
CA GLY A 133 -2.83 -2.51 1.94
C GLY A 133 -3.56 -2.74 0.61
N LEU A 134 -4.11 -1.70 -0.03
CA LEU A 134 -4.64 -1.83 -1.39
C LEU A 134 -3.54 -2.08 -2.42
N ALA A 135 -2.42 -1.34 -2.36
CA ALA A 135 -1.28 -1.53 -3.26
C ALA A 135 -0.75 -2.97 -3.25
N SER A 136 -0.43 -3.47 -2.05
CA SER A 136 0.05 -4.84 -1.84
C SER A 136 -1.03 -5.88 -2.11
N GLY A 137 -2.28 -5.62 -1.73
CA GLY A 137 -3.39 -6.54 -1.93
C GLY A 137 -3.74 -6.82 -3.40
N VAL A 138 -3.41 -5.89 -4.31
CA VAL A 138 -3.48 -6.09 -5.77
C VAL A 138 -2.10 -6.38 -6.38
N MET A 139 -1.05 -6.55 -5.57
CA MET A 139 0.33 -6.78 -6.01
C MET A 139 0.82 -5.71 -7.01
N GLY A 140 0.47 -4.45 -6.80
CA GLY A 140 0.80 -3.33 -7.68
C GLY A 140 0.06 -3.29 -9.02
N LYS A 141 -0.84 -4.26 -9.31
CA LYS A 141 -1.61 -4.32 -10.56
C LYS A 141 -2.77 -3.34 -10.56
N THR A 142 -2.50 -2.12 -11.02
CA THR A 142 -3.45 -1.00 -10.95
C THR A 142 -4.72 -1.22 -11.78
N GLU A 143 -4.68 -2.11 -12.78
CA GLU A 143 -5.83 -2.54 -13.57
C GLU A 143 -6.88 -3.31 -12.74
N LEU A 144 -6.51 -3.83 -11.57
CA LEU A 144 -7.41 -4.45 -10.59
C LEU A 144 -8.08 -3.43 -9.66
N LEU A 145 -7.90 -2.13 -9.92
CA LEU A 145 -8.58 -1.04 -9.24
C LEU A 145 -9.50 -0.29 -10.21
N PRO A 146 -10.69 0.17 -9.75
CA PRO A 146 -11.54 1.06 -10.54
C PRO A 146 -10.84 2.38 -10.90
N ASP A 147 -11.20 2.95 -12.06
CA ASP A 147 -10.57 4.19 -12.58
C ASP A 147 -10.59 5.35 -11.57
N TYR A 148 -11.64 5.47 -10.75
CA TYR A 148 -11.78 6.57 -9.80
C TYR A 148 -10.74 6.55 -8.66
N ILE A 149 -10.19 5.40 -8.31
CA ILE A 149 -9.15 5.26 -7.27
C ILE A 149 -7.79 4.91 -7.87
N ARG A 150 -7.75 4.33 -9.07
CA ARG A 150 -6.52 3.94 -9.78
C ARG A 150 -5.52 5.10 -9.91
N GLY A 151 -6.00 6.32 -10.11
CA GLY A 151 -5.15 7.51 -10.27
C GLY A 151 -4.16 7.75 -9.12
N PHE A 152 -4.49 7.31 -7.89
CA PHE A 152 -3.60 7.40 -6.74
C PHE A 152 -2.37 6.48 -6.81
N TYR A 153 -2.41 5.48 -7.69
CA TYR A 153 -1.38 4.46 -7.85
C TYR A 153 -0.64 4.56 -9.19
N ALA A 154 -1.23 5.27 -10.16
CA ALA A 154 -0.75 5.33 -11.53
C ALA A 154 0.69 5.84 -11.65
N GLU A 155 1.15 6.72 -10.77
CA GLU A 155 2.54 7.20 -10.79
C GLU A 155 3.51 6.27 -10.07
N LEU A 156 3.03 5.39 -9.18
CA LEU A 156 3.87 4.46 -8.41
C LEU A 156 4.11 3.14 -9.16
N PHE A 157 3.06 2.57 -9.76
CA PHE A 157 3.11 1.25 -10.39
C PHE A 157 2.93 1.29 -11.92
N ASP A 158 3.51 0.31 -12.61
CA ASP A 158 3.42 0.13 -14.06
C ASP A 158 2.03 -0.29 -14.54
#